data_AF-A0A2U0TX63-F1
#
_entry.id   AF-A0A2U0TX63-F1
#
_cell.length_a   1.000
_cell.length_b   1.000
_cell.length_c   1.000
_cell.angle_alpha   90.00
_cell.angle_beta   90.00
_cell.angle_gamma   90.00
#
_symmetry.space_group_name_H-M   'P 1'
#
loop_
_entity.id
_entity.type
_entity.pdbx_description
1 polymer ?
#
loop_
_entity_poly.entity_id
_entity_poly.type
_entity_poly.pdbx_seq_one_letter_code
_entity_poly.pdbx_strand_id
1 'polypeptide(L)'
;ASCVVVRNSDKWLPYLTKWLVAVVANAMDDRECRNHTCLVLTGEQGKFKTTFLDLLCPPALHGYSYTGKIYPQEKDTLTYIGQNLIVNIDDQLKALNKRDENELKNLITCPMVKYRMPYDKYVEEHPHLTSFVASVNGNDFLTDPTGSRRFLPFEVLSIDIERAKAISMDNVYAEAKALLKSGFRYWFDDVEIAELYRESEDFQVQTAEMELLLRCFEKPAEDENYSLMTTTEILTYLGIYTHQPLVAKRMGEALKKAGYIKVSKRRNGGSPIYVYKIRKILPCPLLRTCSSQM
;
A
#
# COMPACT_ATOMS: atom_id res chain seq x y z
N ALA A 1 -4.00 -1.93 21.75
CA ALA A 1 -3.53 -0.66 21.12
C ALA A 1 -2.34 -0.04 21.84
N SER A 2 -2.42 0.24 23.15
CA SER A 2 -1.39 1.00 23.90
C SER A 2 -0.01 0.33 24.07
N CYS A 3 0.16 -0.93 23.65
CA CYS A 3 1.46 -1.61 23.61
C CYS A 3 2.28 -1.28 22.35
N VAL A 4 1.69 -0.58 21.37
CA VAL A 4 2.36 -0.17 20.13
C VAL A 4 2.37 1.35 20.08
N VAL A 5 3.55 1.92 19.87
CA VAL A 5 3.74 3.36 19.60
C VAL A 5 4.03 3.52 18.12
N VAL A 6 3.20 4.31 17.43
CA VAL A 6 3.33 4.59 16.00
C VAL A 6 3.45 6.09 15.74
N ARG A 7 3.98 6.48 14.57
CA ARG A 7 4.13 7.90 14.20
C ARG A 7 2.80 8.65 14.19
N ASN A 8 1.74 8.09 13.60
CA ASN A 8 0.40 8.67 13.59
C ASN A 8 -0.49 8.03 14.67
N SER A 9 -0.23 8.38 15.93
CA SER A 9 -0.87 7.75 17.09
C SER A 9 -2.38 7.97 17.17
N ASP A 10 -2.88 9.09 16.64
CA ASP A 10 -4.30 9.45 16.71
C ASP A 10 -5.18 8.50 15.88
N LYS A 11 -4.60 7.87 14.86
CA LYS A 11 -5.30 6.94 13.94
C LYS A 11 -5.14 5.48 14.30
N TRP A 12 -4.16 5.14 15.13
CA TRP A 12 -3.83 3.75 15.46
C TRP A 12 -5.00 2.99 16.06
N LEU A 13 -5.56 3.49 17.17
CA LEU A 13 -6.65 2.82 17.86
C LEU A 13 -7.91 2.71 16.98
N PRO A 14 -8.42 3.79 16.37
CA PRO A 14 -9.60 3.69 15.50
C PRO A 14 -9.45 2.68 14.36
N TYR A 15 -8.29 2.65 13.69
CA TYR A 15 -8.10 1.79 12.52
C TYR A 15 -7.82 0.35 12.91
N LEU A 16 -7.10 0.11 14.02
CA LEU A 16 -6.94 -1.23 14.58
C LEU A 16 -8.28 -1.81 15.00
N THR A 17 -9.14 -1.03 15.68
CA THR A 17 -10.48 -1.46 16.07
C THR A 17 -11.33 -1.82 14.85
N LYS A 18 -11.35 -0.96 13.82
CA LYS A 18 -12.03 -1.26 12.56
C LYS A 18 -11.53 -2.54 11.92
N TRP A 19 -10.22 -2.72 11.83
CA TRP A 19 -9.61 -3.90 11.24
C TRP A 19 -9.98 -5.17 12.01
N LEU A 20 -9.91 -5.17 13.35
CA LEU A 20 -10.32 -6.31 14.18
C LEU A 20 -11.80 -6.66 14.04
N VAL A 21 -12.68 -5.65 13.97
CA VAL A 21 -14.12 -5.90 13.72
C VAL A 21 -14.34 -6.44 12.30
N ALA A 22 -13.56 -5.97 11.32
CA ALA A 22 -13.60 -6.49 9.96
C ALA A 22 -13.13 -7.96 9.88
N VAL A 23 -12.13 -8.37 10.67
CA VAL A 23 -11.71 -9.78 10.79
C VAL A 23 -12.88 -10.64 11.26
N VAL A 24 -13.59 -10.22 12.32
CA VAL A 24 -14.77 -10.94 12.81
C VAL A 24 -15.88 -10.97 11.77
N ALA A 25 -16.14 -9.84 11.09
CA ALA A 25 -17.15 -9.79 10.05
C ALA A 25 -16.84 -10.73 8.89
N ASN A 26 -15.57 -10.83 8.51
CA ASN A 26 -15.10 -11.71 7.43
C ASN A 26 -15.21 -13.18 7.82
N ALA A 27 -14.83 -13.55 9.04
CA ALA A 27 -14.94 -14.92 9.53
C ALA A 27 -16.38 -15.40 9.80
N MET A 28 -17.35 -14.48 9.84
CA MET A 28 -18.77 -14.79 10.11
C MET A 28 -19.64 -14.71 8.85
N ASP A 29 -19.07 -14.34 7.69
CA ASP A 29 -19.77 -14.24 6.41
C ASP A 29 -19.17 -15.22 5.39
N ASP A 30 -19.93 -16.27 5.07
CA ASP A 30 -19.50 -17.30 4.13
C ASP A 30 -19.75 -16.93 2.65
N ARG A 31 -20.27 -15.73 2.37
CA ARG A 31 -20.72 -15.31 1.03
C ARG A 31 -19.89 -14.18 0.44
N GLU A 32 -19.48 -13.24 1.27
CA GLU A 32 -18.77 -12.03 0.84
C GLU A 32 -17.48 -11.84 1.63
N CYS A 33 -16.41 -11.47 0.94
CA CYS A 33 -15.24 -10.91 1.61
C CYS A 33 -15.63 -9.56 2.24
N ARG A 34 -15.54 -9.46 3.57
CA ARG A 34 -15.88 -8.26 4.35
C ARG A 34 -14.68 -7.40 4.67
N ASN A 35 -13.50 -8.00 4.84
CA ASN A 35 -12.27 -7.26 5.16
C ASN A 35 -11.45 -6.97 3.91
N HIS A 36 -11.58 -5.75 3.37
CA HIS A 36 -10.85 -5.32 2.17
C HIS A 36 -9.51 -4.64 2.48
N THR A 37 -9.03 -4.75 3.72
CA THR A 37 -7.85 -4.03 4.21
C THR A 37 -6.80 -4.96 4.82
N CYS A 38 -5.55 -4.69 4.49
CA CYS A 38 -4.37 -5.33 5.04
C CYS A 38 -3.71 -4.38 6.05
N LEU A 39 -3.56 -4.82 7.29
CA LEU A 39 -2.87 -4.05 8.32
C LEU A 39 -1.35 -4.15 8.09
N VAL A 40 -0.67 -3.02 7.89
CA VAL A 40 0.76 -3.02 7.59
C VAL A 40 1.55 -2.30 8.67
N LEU A 41 2.47 -3.01 9.31
CA LEU A 41 3.44 -2.41 10.23
C LEU A 41 4.78 -2.21 9.54
N THR A 42 5.22 -0.96 9.48
CA THR A 42 6.49 -0.56 8.89
C THR A 42 7.40 0.11 9.93
N GLY A 43 8.62 0.45 9.55
CA GLY A 43 9.66 1.04 10.40
C GLY A 43 10.94 0.22 10.39
N GLU A 44 11.82 0.51 11.34
CA GLU A 44 13.12 -0.14 11.46
C GLU A 44 13.01 -1.66 11.73
N GLN A 45 14.06 -2.39 11.38
CA GLN A 45 14.18 -3.81 11.70
C GLN A 45 14.28 -4.02 13.23
N GLY A 46 13.84 -5.19 13.72
CA GLY A 46 14.01 -5.56 15.13
C GLY A 46 13.00 -4.93 16.09
N LYS A 47 11.91 -4.33 15.60
CA LYS A 47 10.85 -3.71 16.43
C LYS A 47 9.71 -4.66 16.81
N PHE A 48 9.89 -5.98 16.70
CA PHE A 48 8.87 -7.02 16.97
C PHE A 48 7.59 -6.93 16.12
N LYS A 49 7.63 -6.29 14.94
CA LYS A 49 6.46 -6.08 14.06
C LYS A 49 5.75 -7.40 13.70
N THR A 50 6.49 -8.34 13.11
CA THR A 50 5.97 -9.67 12.71
C THR A 50 5.40 -10.41 13.93
N THR A 51 6.15 -10.44 15.04
CA THR A 51 5.72 -11.08 16.28
C THR A 51 4.43 -10.49 16.85
N PHE A 52 4.29 -9.16 16.84
CA PHE A 52 3.07 -8.50 17.29
C PHE A 52 1.87 -8.85 16.39
N LEU A 53 2.08 -8.91 15.08
CA LEU A 53 1.03 -9.29 14.13
C LEU A 53 0.61 -10.75 14.31
N ASP A 54 1.55 -11.66 14.57
CA ASP A 54 1.25 -13.07 14.87
C ASP A 54 0.41 -13.20 16.15
N LEU A 55 0.66 -12.35 17.16
CA LEU A 55 -0.13 -12.32 18.40
C LEU A 55 -1.59 -11.88 18.19
N LEU A 56 -1.96 -11.32 17.04
CA LEU A 56 -3.36 -11.01 16.73
C LEU A 56 -4.19 -12.27 16.47
N CYS A 57 -3.55 -13.41 16.21
CA CYS A 57 -4.23 -14.70 16.12
C CYS A 57 -4.42 -15.28 17.53
N PRO A 58 -5.66 -15.64 17.95
CA PRO A 58 -5.88 -16.29 19.23
C PRO A 58 -5.10 -17.61 19.34
N PRO A 59 -4.53 -17.96 20.51
CA PRO A 59 -3.76 -19.20 20.67
C PRO A 59 -4.52 -20.46 20.23
N ALA A 60 -5.84 -20.51 20.49
CA ALA A 60 -6.68 -21.63 20.07
C ALA A 60 -6.81 -21.78 18.55
N LEU A 61 -6.55 -20.72 17.80
CA LEU A 61 -6.66 -20.65 16.34
C LEU A 61 -5.29 -20.57 15.65
N HIS A 62 -4.19 -20.80 16.36
CA HIS A 62 -2.84 -20.73 15.78
C HIS A 62 -2.64 -21.67 14.56
N GLY A 63 -3.39 -22.77 14.48
CA GLY A 63 -3.42 -23.66 13.30
C GLY A 63 -4.08 -23.05 12.05
N TYR A 64 -4.77 -21.92 12.21
CA TYR A 64 -5.42 -21.14 11.15
C TYR A 64 -4.70 -19.80 10.92
N SER A 65 -3.40 -19.75 11.21
CA SER A 65 -2.56 -18.61 10.84
C SER A 65 -1.36 -19.06 10.02
N TYR A 66 -1.01 -18.24 9.04
CA TYR A 66 0.18 -18.44 8.22
C TYR A 66 1.06 -17.18 8.27
N THR A 67 2.36 -17.37 8.50
CA THR A 67 3.36 -16.29 8.48
C THR A 67 4.46 -16.66 7.50
N GLY A 68 4.67 -15.82 6.49
CA GLY A 68 5.68 -16.09 5.48
C GLY A 68 5.48 -15.31 4.18
N LYS A 69 6.06 -15.86 3.11
CA LYS A 69 5.98 -15.28 1.76
C LYS A 69 4.77 -15.85 1.04
N ILE A 70 3.98 -14.98 0.42
CA ILE A 70 2.89 -15.38 -0.44
C ILE A 70 3.26 -15.10 -1.90
N TYR A 71 2.94 -15.99 -2.81
CA TYR A 71 3.19 -15.76 -4.23
C TYR A 71 1.82 -15.58 -4.90
N PRO A 72 1.39 -14.33 -5.19
CA PRO A 72 0.01 -14.07 -5.58
C PRO A 72 -0.48 -14.82 -6.82
N GLN A 73 0.45 -15.26 -7.66
CA GLN A 73 0.19 -16.00 -8.90
C GLN A 73 0.09 -17.52 -8.67
N GLU A 74 0.49 -18.02 -7.51
CA GLU A 74 0.50 -19.45 -7.19
C GLU A 74 -0.85 -19.91 -6.63
N LYS A 75 -1.27 -21.11 -7.04
CA LYS A 75 -2.53 -21.71 -6.59
C LYS A 75 -2.55 -22.00 -5.10
N ASP A 76 -1.39 -22.29 -4.51
CA ASP A 76 -1.26 -22.61 -3.09
C ASP A 76 -1.61 -21.39 -2.20
N THR A 77 -1.44 -20.17 -2.72
CA THR A 77 -1.87 -18.94 -2.04
C THR A 77 -3.38 -18.91 -1.82
N LEU A 78 -4.19 -19.49 -2.73
CA LEU A 78 -5.63 -19.57 -2.57
C LEU A 78 -6.02 -20.50 -1.40
N THR A 79 -5.25 -21.56 -1.16
CA THR A 79 -5.43 -22.44 -0.01
C THR A 79 -5.18 -21.67 1.29
N TYR A 80 -4.15 -20.81 1.34
CA TYR A 80 -3.92 -19.98 2.52
C TYR A 80 -5.10 -19.06 2.81
N ILE A 81 -5.70 -18.46 1.78
CA ILE A 81 -6.84 -17.54 1.90
C ILE A 81 -8.12 -18.25 2.38
N GLY A 82 -8.35 -19.46 1.87
CA GLY A 82 -9.55 -20.24 2.19
C GLY A 82 -9.47 -21.02 3.50
N GLN A 83 -8.28 -21.19 4.08
CA GLN A 83 -8.09 -22.01 5.29
C GLN A 83 -7.58 -21.23 6.50
N ASN A 84 -7.01 -20.03 6.35
CA ASN A 84 -6.50 -19.27 7.48
C ASN A 84 -7.42 -18.11 7.85
N LEU A 85 -7.47 -17.80 9.14
CA LEU A 85 -8.06 -16.57 9.67
C LEU A 85 -7.13 -15.38 9.42
N ILE A 86 -5.82 -15.56 9.60
CA ILE A 86 -4.83 -14.49 9.42
C ILE A 86 -3.68 -15.00 8.54
N VAL A 87 -3.33 -14.19 7.54
CA VAL A 87 -2.12 -14.37 6.72
C VAL A 87 -1.20 -13.18 6.94
N ASN A 88 -0.05 -13.43 7.55
CA ASN A 88 1.00 -12.46 7.80
C ASN A 88 2.07 -12.50 6.71
N ILE A 89 2.10 -11.46 5.89
CA ILE A 89 3.03 -11.27 4.77
C ILE A 89 4.31 -10.63 5.32
N ASP A 90 5.33 -11.45 5.54
CA ASP A 90 6.55 -11.02 6.21
C ASP A 90 7.62 -10.49 5.24
N ASP A 91 7.96 -9.21 5.39
CA ASP A 91 8.97 -8.44 4.65
C ASP A 91 8.91 -8.57 3.11
N GLN A 92 7.73 -8.92 2.58
CA GLN A 92 7.56 -9.17 1.15
C GLN A 92 7.02 -7.95 0.41
N LEU A 93 6.22 -7.09 1.05
CA LEU A 93 5.54 -5.99 0.34
C LEU A 93 6.53 -5.06 -0.39
N LYS A 94 7.71 -4.81 0.20
CA LYS A 94 8.77 -3.99 -0.42
C LYS A 94 9.40 -4.64 -1.65
N ALA A 95 9.40 -5.97 -1.72
CA ALA A 95 9.98 -6.74 -2.81
C ALA A 95 8.97 -7.02 -3.94
N LEU A 96 7.68 -6.72 -3.74
CA LEU A 96 6.67 -6.93 -4.76
C LEU A 96 6.87 -5.96 -5.92
N ASN A 97 6.84 -6.50 -7.14
CA ASN A 97 6.73 -5.67 -8.32
C ASN A 97 5.27 -5.19 -8.49
N LYS A 98 5.05 -4.21 -9.39
CA LYS A 98 3.72 -3.64 -9.66
C LYS A 98 2.67 -4.68 -10.07
N ARG A 99 3.06 -5.78 -10.74
CA ARG A 99 2.13 -6.85 -11.12
C ARG A 99 1.69 -7.62 -9.88
N ASP A 100 2.63 -8.06 -9.06
CA ASP A 100 2.34 -8.85 -7.86
C ASP A 100 1.61 -8.03 -6.80
N GLU A 101 1.90 -6.73 -6.68
CA GLU A 101 1.13 -5.81 -5.84
C GLU A 101 -0.34 -5.73 -6.29
N ASN A 102 -0.59 -5.69 -7.61
CA ASN A 102 -1.96 -5.66 -8.13
C ASN A 102 -2.70 -6.99 -7.90
N GLU A 103 -2.03 -8.13 -8.03
CA GLU A 103 -2.66 -9.40 -7.67
C GLU A 103 -2.93 -9.50 -6.19
N LEU A 104 -1.99 -9.07 -5.34
CA LEU A 104 -2.23 -9.05 -3.91
C LEU A 104 -3.46 -8.22 -3.56
N LYS A 105 -3.66 -7.07 -4.21
CA LYS A 105 -4.88 -6.25 -4.06
C LYS A 105 -6.13 -7.01 -4.49
N ASN A 106 -6.05 -7.84 -5.53
CA ASN A 106 -7.16 -8.70 -5.95
C ASN A 106 -7.45 -9.76 -4.91
N LEU A 107 -6.41 -10.45 -4.42
CA LEU A 107 -6.50 -11.48 -3.38
C LEU A 107 -7.10 -10.96 -2.08
N ILE A 108 -6.75 -9.74 -1.66
CA ILE A 108 -7.35 -9.09 -0.46
C ILE A 108 -8.87 -8.91 -0.60
N THR A 109 -9.40 -8.78 -1.82
CA THR A 109 -10.81 -8.41 -2.04
C THR A 109 -11.65 -9.49 -2.72
N CYS A 110 -11.07 -10.64 -3.08
CA CYS A 110 -11.82 -11.68 -3.76
C CYS A 110 -12.84 -12.30 -2.79
N PRO A 111 -14.12 -12.46 -3.17
CA PRO A 111 -15.15 -12.92 -2.24
C PRO A 111 -15.03 -14.41 -1.89
N MET A 112 -14.58 -15.22 -2.85
CA MET A 112 -14.41 -16.66 -2.72
C MET A 112 -13.13 -17.09 -3.43
N VAL A 113 -12.59 -18.23 -3.01
CA VAL A 113 -11.38 -18.82 -3.59
C VAL A 113 -11.68 -20.21 -4.12
N LYS A 114 -11.10 -20.54 -5.28
CA LYS A 114 -11.25 -21.85 -5.93
C LYS A 114 -9.94 -22.60 -5.89
N TYR A 115 -9.88 -23.65 -5.09
CA TYR A 115 -8.71 -24.51 -5.00
C TYR A 115 -9.12 -25.97 -4.79
N ARG A 116 -8.15 -26.87 -4.88
CA ARG A 116 -8.33 -28.30 -4.66
C ARG A 116 -7.50 -28.67 -3.46
N MET A 117 -8.11 -29.24 -2.42
CA MET A 117 -7.33 -29.69 -1.27
C MET A 117 -6.39 -30.84 -1.69
N PRO A 118 -5.27 -31.04 -0.97
CA PRO A 118 -4.45 -32.22 -1.18
C PRO A 118 -5.32 -33.49 -1.18
N TYR A 119 -5.08 -34.36 -2.18
CA TYR A 119 -5.79 -35.63 -2.38
C TYR A 119 -7.23 -35.56 -2.90
N ASP A 120 -7.83 -34.37 -3.00
CA ASP A 120 -9.14 -34.22 -3.63
C ASP A 120 -9.08 -34.36 -5.15
N LYS A 121 -10.19 -34.82 -5.73
CA LYS A 121 -10.32 -35.01 -7.19
C LYS A 121 -10.78 -33.72 -7.89
N TYR A 122 -11.59 -32.92 -7.23
CA TYR A 122 -12.29 -31.78 -7.84
C TYR A 122 -11.85 -30.47 -7.19
N VAL A 123 -11.92 -29.39 -7.97
CA VAL A 123 -11.73 -28.03 -7.45
C VAL A 123 -13.04 -27.59 -6.83
N GLU A 124 -12.99 -27.09 -5.61
CA GLU A 124 -14.13 -26.58 -4.88
C GLU A 124 -13.99 -25.07 -4.65
N GLU A 125 -15.13 -24.41 -4.44
CA GLU A 125 -15.20 -22.99 -4.11
C GLU A 125 -15.41 -22.83 -2.61
N HIS A 126 -14.51 -22.11 -1.95
CA HIS A 126 -14.51 -21.88 -0.52
C HIS A 126 -14.63 -20.38 -0.20
N PRO A 127 -15.25 -20.01 0.93
CA PRO A 127 -15.29 -18.63 1.38
C PRO A 127 -13.90 -18.04 1.59
N HIS A 128 -13.77 -16.73 1.39
CA HIS A 128 -12.57 -15.99 1.79
C HIS A 128 -12.56 -15.81 3.31
N LEU A 129 -11.81 -16.62 4.04
CA LEU A 129 -11.72 -16.54 5.51
C LEU A 129 -10.64 -15.57 5.99
N THR A 130 -9.57 -15.42 5.23
CA THR A 130 -8.37 -14.68 5.64
C THR A 130 -8.58 -13.19 5.82
N SER A 131 -7.95 -12.64 6.83
CA SER A 131 -7.59 -11.21 6.92
C SER A 131 -6.08 -11.06 6.83
N PHE A 132 -5.62 -10.09 6.05
CA PHE A 132 -4.21 -9.90 5.80
C PHE A 132 -3.57 -8.94 6.79
N VAL A 133 -2.37 -9.29 7.22
CA VAL A 133 -1.44 -8.40 7.91
C VAL A 133 -0.08 -8.47 7.20
N ALA A 134 0.73 -7.44 7.34
CA ALA A 134 2.06 -7.44 6.77
C ALA A 134 3.05 -6.68 7.64
N SER A 135 4.28 -7.16 7.64
CA SER A 135 5.43 -6.50 8.25
C SER A 135 6.37 -6.05 7.15
N VAL A 136 6.91 -4.83 7.23
CA VAL A 136 7.85 -4.30 6.22
C VAL A 136 9.00 -3.54 6.87
N ASN A 137 10.20 -3.70 6.32
CA ASN A 137 11.35 -2.90 6.70
C ASN A 137 11.49 -1.63 5.83
N GLY A 138 11.35 -0.47 6.48
CA GLY A 138 11.40 0.85 5.85
C GLY A 138 10.08 1.29 5.21
N ASN A 139 9.96 2.60 5.00
CA ASN A 139 8.68 3.21 4.66
C ASN A 139 8.33 3.10 3.17
N ASP A 140 9.30 2.96 2.28
CA ASP A 140 9.07 2.90 0.83
C ASP A 140 8.63 1.51 0.35
N PHE A 141 7.33 1.23 0.33
CA PHE A 141 6.81 -0.06 -0.14
C PHE A 141 5.56 0.00 -1.02
N LEU A 142 4.83 1.12 -1.05
CA LEU A 142 3.67 1.27 -1.93
C LEU A 142 4.13 1.77 -3.30
N THR A 143 4.01 0.94 -4.35
CA THR A 143 4.44 1.33 -5.70
C THR A 143 3.32 1.93 -6.55
N ASP A 144 2.06 1.67 -6.20
CA ASP A 144 0.89 2.21 -6.91
C ASP A 144 -0.01 3.08 -6.00
N PRO A 145 -0.11 4.39 -6.27
CA PRO A 145 -0.91 5.32 -5.48
C PRO A 145 -2.42 5.08 -5.58
N THR A 146 -2.91 4.38 -6.61
CA THR A 146 -4.37 4.18 -6.78
C THR A 146 -4.92 3.05 -5.92
N GLY A 147 -4.07 2.10 -5.51
CA GLY A 147 -4.46 0.93 -4.73
C GLY A 147 -4.17 0.99 -3.23
N SER A 148 -3.65 2.10 -2.72
CA SER A 148 -3.22 2.24 -1.32
C SER A 148 -4.34 2.04 -0.30
N ARG A 149 -5.62 2.24 -0.65
CA ARG A 149 -6.75 2.05 0.30
C ARG A 149 -6.86 0.64 0.89
N ARG A 150 -6.26 -0.36 0.25
CA ARG A 150 -6.24 -1.76 0.74
C ARG A 150 -5.12 -2.01 1.75
N PHE A 151 -4.21 -1.07 1.95
CA PHE A 151 -3.12 -1.18 2.91
C PHE A 151 -3.31 -0.11 3.99
N LEU A 152 -3.21 -0.51 5.26
CA LEU A 152 -3.26 0.38 6.41
C LEU A 152 -1.86 0.49 7.02
N PRO A 153 -0.98 1.35 6.45
CA PRO A 153 0.39 1.50 6.92
C PRO A 153 0.46 2.25 8.25
N PHE A 154 1.23 1.69 9.19
CA PHE A 154 1.61 2.35 10.43
C PHE A 154 3.11 2.20 10.67
N GLU A 155 3.83 3.32 10.71
CA GLU A 155 5.24 3.34 11.10
C GLU A 155 5.36 3.13 12.62
N VAL A 156 5.90 1.97 12.99
CA VAL A 156 6.13 1.56 14.37
C VAL A 156 7.43 2.17 14.88
N LEU A 157 7.32 2.93 15.97
CA LEU A 157 8.46 3.49 16.70
C LEU A 157 8.97 2.49 17.76
N SER A 158 8.04 1.84 18.48
CA SER A 158 8.35 0.82 19.49
C SER A 158 7.15 -0.07 19.79
N ILE A 159 7.40 -1.32 20.16
CA ILE A 159 6.40 -2.27 20.66
C ILE A 159 6.86 -2.82 22.02
N ASP A 160 5.99 -2.69 23.02
CA ASP A 160 6.11 -3.40 24.29
C ASP A 160 5.54 -4.81 24.11
N ILE A 161 6.43 -5.74 23.74
CA ILE A 161 6.04 -7.10 23.37
C ILE A 161 5.54 -7.92 24.57
N GLU A 162 6.08 -7.69 25.76
CA GLU A 162 5.65 -8.40 26.98
C GLU A 162 4.25 -7.96 27.37
N ARG A 163 3.96 -6.66 27.28
CA ARG A 163 2.59 -6.17 27.44
C ARG A 163 1.65 -6.70 26.37
N ALA A 164 2.11 -6.83 25.11
CA ALA A 164 1.30 -7.38 24.04
C ALA A 164 0.93 -8.85 24.29
N LYS A 165 1.89 -9.69 24.72
CA LYS A 165 1.65 -11.11 25.07
C LYS A 165 0.68 -11.29 26.24
N ALA A 166 0.62 -10.34 27.17
CA ALA A 166 -0.29 -10.39 28.31
C ALA A 166 -1.77 -10.09 27.93
N ILE A 167 -2.04 -9.58 26.72
CA ILE A 167 -3.40 -9.27 26.28
C ILE A 167 -4.08 -10.56 25.81
N SER A 168 -5.23 -10.88 26.40
CA SER A 168 -6.07 -11.99 25.93
C SER A 168 -6.75 -11.63 24.60
N MET A 169 -6.35 -12.29 23.51
CA MET A 169 -7.01 -12.11 22.22
C MET A 169 -8.47 -12.60 22.23
N ASP A 170 -8.81 -13.58 23.06
CA ASP A 170 -10.20 -14.03 23.21
C ASP A 170 -11.10 -12.89 23.67
N ASN A 171 -10.63 -12.08 24.64
CA ASN A 171 -11.37 -10.89 25.10
C ASN A 171 -11.43 -9.81 24.01
N VAL A 172 -10.35 -9.59 23.27
CA VAL A 172 -10.31 -8.62 22.16
C VAL A 172 -11.33 -8.98 21.08
N TYR A 173 -11.38 -10.25 20.66
CA TYR A 173 -12.35 -10.70 19.67
C TYR A 173 -13.78 -10.79 20.21
N ALA A 174 -13.97 -11.06 21.51
CA ALA A 174 -15.27 -10.96 22.15
C ALA A 174 -15.82 -9.52 22.07
N GLU A 175 -14.99 -8.52 22.36
CA GLU A 175 -15.34 -7.11 22.21
C GLU A 175 -15.60 -6.74 20.75
N ALA A 176 -14.72 -7.15 19.82
CA ALA A 176 -14.92 -6.92 18.39
C ALA A 176 -16.23 -7.52 17.86
N LYS A 177 -16.60 -8.72 18.34
CA LYS A 177 -17.88 -9.37 18.01
C LYS A 177 -19.08 -8.63 18.60
N ALA A 178 -18.96 -8.07 19.81
CA ALA A 178 -20.00 -7.24 20.39
C ALA A 178 -20.20 -5.93 19.60
N LEU A 179 -19.09 -5.30 19.18
CA LEU A 179 -19.11 -4.13 18.30
C LEU A 179 -19.81 -4.44 16.97
N LEU A 180 -19.46 -5.55 16.32
CA LEU A 180 -20.12 -5.99 15.09
C LEU A 180 -21.64 -6.15 15.28
N LYS A 181 -22.07 -6.81 16.36
CA LYS A 181 -23.50 -7.00 16.67
C LYS A 181 -24.25 -5.69 16.96
N SER A 182 -23.57 -4.69 17.49
CA SER A 182 -24.14 -3.36 17.74
C SER A 182 -24.18 -2.45 16.51
N GLY A 183 -23.73 -2.94 15.35
CA GLY A 183 -23.74 -2.18 14.09
C GLY A 183 -22.55 -1.23 13.92
N PHE A 184 -21.43 -1.50 14.60
CA PHE A 184 -20.20 -0.72 14.43
C PHE A 184 -19.73 -0.72 12.97
N ARG A 185 -19.47 0.46 12.42
CA ARG A 185 -18.99 0.64 11.04
C ARG A 185 -17.50 0.33 10.94
N TYR A 186 -17.18 -0.91 10.58
CA TYR A 186 -15.79 -1.36 10.40
C TYR A 186 -15.19 -0.99 9.04
N TRP A 187 -16.01 -0.71 8.03
CA TRP A 187 -15.54 -0.25 6.72
C TRP A 187 -15.20 1.25 6.73
N PHE A 188 -14.38 1.66 5.77
CA PHE A 188 -13.94 3.04 5.60
C PHE A 188 -14.84 3.76 4.60
N ASP A 189 -15.29 4.97 4.94
CA ASP A 189 -16.00 5.83 4.00
C ASP A 189 -15.05 6.65 3.11
N ASP A 190 -15.60 7.43 2.19
CA ASP A 190 -14.81 8.22 1.24
C ASP A 190 -13.90 9.25 1.93
N VAL A 191 -14.31 9.78 3.09
CA VAL A 191 -13.53 10.78 3.85
C VAL A 191 -12.34 10.08 4.51
N GLU A 192 -12.57 8.94 5.16
CA GLU A 192 -11.53 8.15 5.81
C GLU A 192 -10.58 7.52 4.77
N ILE A 193 -11.09 7.13 3.61
CA ILE A 193 -10.28 6.66 2.48
C ILE A 193 -9.38 7.80 1.97
N ALA A 194 -9.91 9.00 1.77
CA ALA A 194 -9.12 10.16 1.35
C ALA A 194 -8.05 10.52 2.39
N GLU A 195 -8.37 10.42 3.68
CA GLU A 195 -7.41 10.60 4.75
C GLU A 195 -6.32 9.54 4.74
N LEU A 196 -6.70 8.26 4.65
CA LEU A 196 -5.77 7.14 4.51
C LEU A 196 -4.83 7.33 3.32
N TYR A 197 -5.33 7.83 2.19
CA TYR A 197 -4.49 8.12 1.02
C TYR A 197 -3.44 9.19 1.30
N ARG A 198 -3.78 10.26 2.04
CA ARG A 198 -2.83 11.31 2.41
C ARG A 198 -1.76 10.77 3.35
N GLU A 199 -2.16 10.05 4.39
CA GLU A 199 -1.23 9.44 5.35
C GLU A 199 -0.36 8.36 4.70
N SER A 200 -0.87 7.70 3.65
CA SER A 200 -0.13 6.68 2.91
C SER A 200 0.91 7.24 1.94
N GLU A 201 0.90 8.55 1.67
CA GLU A 201 1.80 9.18 0.70
C GLU A 201 3.27 9.06 1.10
N ASP A 202 3.56 9.14 2.41
CA ASP A 202 4.90 9.00 2.99
C ASP A 202 5.48 7.58 2.85
N PHE A 203 4.64 6.58 2.52
CA PHE A 203 5.05 5.19 2.31
C PHE A 203 5.19 4.82 0.83
N GLN A 204 4.98 5.78 -0.07
CA GLN A 204 5.09 5.55 -1.50
C GLN A 204 6.54 5.60 -1.96
N VAL A 205 6.92 4.62 -2.79
CA VAL A 205 8.25 4.58 -3.39
C VAL A 205 8.48 5.82 -4.25
N GLN A 206 9.45 6.65 -3.86
CA GLN A 206 9.88 7.78 -4.67
C GLN A 206 10.70 7.27 -5.87
N THR A 207 10.24 7.57 -7.07
CA THR A 207 10.98 7.23 -8.30
C THR A 207 11.99 8.32 -8.64
N ALA A 208 13.09 7.96 -9.31
CA ALA A 208 14.05 8.95 -9.82
C ALA A 208 13.37 9.98 -10.73
N GLU A 209 12.36 9.56 -11.50
CA GLU A 209 11.54 10.47 -12.30
C GLU A 209 10.78 11.50 -11.45
N MET A 210 10.18 11.08 -10.33
CA MET A 210 9.47 11.99 -9.42
C MET A 210 10.45 12.94 -8.72
N GLU A 211 11.57 12.43 -8.22
CA GLU A 211 12.59 13.24 -7.56
C GLU A 211 13.14 14.33 -8.50
N LEU A 212 13.55 13.93 -9.70
CA LEU A 212 14.07 14.86 -10.71
C LEU A 212 13.00 15.86 -11.19
N LEU A 213 11.75 15.41 -11.30
CA LEU A 213 10.62 16.27 -11.64
C LEU A 213 10.44 17.37 -10.58
N LEU A 214 10.34 16.99 -9.30
CA LEU A 214 10.17 17.93 -8.18
C LEU A 214 11.37 18.88 -8.03
N ARG A 215 12.58 18.40 -8.35
CA ARG A 215 13.81 19.18 -8.19
C ARG A 215 14.08 20.15 -9.34
N CYS A 216 13.65 19.84 -10.56
CA CYS A 216 14.01 20.63 -11.75
C CYS A 216 12.85 21.44 -12.33
N PHE A 217 11.62 21.17 -11.89
CA PHE A 217 10.44 21.78 -12.46
C PHE A 217 9.41 22.18 -11.42
N GLU A 218 8.64 23.20 -11.77
CA GLU A 218 7.53 23.70 -10.97
C GLU A 218 6.25 23.77 -11.81
N LYS A 219 5.12 23.73 -11.10
CA LYS A 219 3.83 24.04 -11.71
C LYS A 219 3.76 25.55 -11.95
N PRO A 220 3.44 25.99 -13.17
CA PRO A 220 3.20 27.39 -13.43
C PRO A 220 1.91 27.86 -12.72
N ALA A 221 1.95 29.01 -12.07
CA ALA A 221 0.74 29.72 -11.65
C ALA A 221 0.00 30.29 -12.88
N GLU A 222 -1.26 30.71 -12.72
CA GLU A 222 -2.14 31.09 -13.86
C GLU A 222 -1.56 32.21 -14.75
N ASP A 223 -0.73 33.09 -14.20
CA ASP A 223 -0.15 34.26 -14.87
C ASP A 223 1.37 34.15 -15.16
N GLU A 224 1.97 32.98 -14.95
CA GLU A 224 3.42 32.81 -15.11
C GLU A 224 3.82 32.24 -16.49
N ASN A 225 5.02 32.60 -16.93
CA ASN A 225 5.62 32.02 -18.13
C ASN A 225 5.79 30.51 -17.96
N TYR A 226 5.14 29.74 -18.83
CA TYR A 226 5.23 28.29 -18.87
C TYR A 226 5.74 27.78 -20.22
N SER A 227 6.35 26.60 -20.19
CA SER A 227 6.66 25.82 -21.39
C SER A 227 5.65 24.69 -21.55
N LEU A 228 5.38 24.31 -22.78
CA LEU A 228 4.62 23.11 -23.09
C LEU A 228 5.61 22.03 -23.50
N MET A 229 5.72 20.99 -22.69
CA MET A 229 6.64 19.89 -22.96
C MET A 229 5.90 18.55 -22.94
N THR A 230 6.21 17.69 -23.88
CA THR A 230 5.85 16.27 -23.87
C THR A 230 6.64 15.54 -22.79
N THR A 231 6.15 14.37 -22.37
CA THR A 231 6.90 13.48 -21.47
C THR A 231 8.29 13.17 -22.03
N THR A 232 8.42 12.95 -23.35
CA THR A 232 9.71 12.69 -24.00
C THR A 232 10.65 13.89 -23.90
N GLU A 233 10.17 15.11 -24.16
CA GLU A 233 11.01 16.32 -24.04
C GLU A 233 11.49 16.56 -22.59
N ILE A 234 10.63 16.26 -21.60
CA ILE A 234 11.01 16.33 -20.18
C ILE A 234 12.11 15.32 -19.88
N LEU A 235 11.96 14.08 -20.35
CA LEU A 235 12.96 13.04 -20.19
C LEU A 235 14.28 13.39 -20.89
N THR A 236 14.23 13.89 -22.11
CA THR A 236 15.42 14.32 -22.86
C THR A 236 16.14 15.45 -22.13
N TYR A 237 15.41 16.41 -21.56
CA TYR A 237 16.00 17.49 -20.76
C TYR A 237 16.69 16.95 -19.51
N LEU A 238 16.03 16.08 -18.75
CA LEU A 238 16.60 15.50 -17.53
C LEU A 238 17.77 14.56 -17.82
N GLY A 239 17.73 13.81 -18.91
CA GLY A 239 18.79 12.90 -19.35
C GLY A 239 20.13 13.58 -19.67
N ILE A 240 20.15 14.91 -19.80
CA ILE A 240 21.40 15.69 -19.89
C ILE A 240 22.12 15.71 -18.53
N TYR A 241 21.39 15.63 -17.43
CA TYR A 241 21.88 15.82 -16.06
C TYR A 241 21.96 14.52 -15.25
N THR A 242 21.47 13.41 -15.77
CA THR A 242 21.53 12.10 -15.09
C THR A 242 21.93 10.99 -16.06
N HIS A 243 22.76 10.06 -15.57
CA HIS A 243 23.11 8.83 -16.26
C HIS A 243 22.13 7.69 -15.97
N GLN A 244 21.21 7.87 -15.01
CA GLN A 244 20.22 6.86 -14.68
C GLN A 244 19.17 6.76 -15.81
N PRO A 245 18.85 5.56 -16.30
CA PRO A 245 17.82 5.40 -17.32
C PRO A 245 16.45 5.78 -16.74
N LEU A 246 15.80 6.75 -17.39
CA LEU A 246 14.46 7.22 -17.03
C LEU A 246 13.41 6.63 -17.97
N VAL A 247 12.23 6.30 -17.44
CA VAL A 247 11.16 5.60 -18.16
C VAL A 247 9.96 6.52 -18.37
N ALA A 248 9.49 6.66 -19.62
CA ALA A 248 8.36 7.54 -19.99
C ALA A 248 7.08 7.24 -19.19
N LYS A 249 6.81 5.97 -18.90
CA LYS A 249 5.67 5.57 -18.07
C LYS A 249 5.77 6.16 -16.66
N ARG A 250 6.92 6.02 -15.99
CA ARG A 250 7.15 6.52 -14.63
C ARG A 250 7.11 8.05 -14.58
N MET A 251 7.68 8.72 -15.58
CA MET A 251 7.59 10.17 -15.70
C MET A 251 6.15 10.65 -15.91
N GLY A 252 5.36 9.95 -16.72
CA GLY A 252 3.93 10.24 -16.88
C GLY A 252 3.13 10.06 -15.58
N GLU A 253 3.42 9.00 -14.81
CA GLU A 253 2.85 8.76 -13.49
C GLU A 253 3.25 9.87 -12.50
N ALA A 254 4.52 10.26 -12.48
CA ALA A 254 5.04 11.37 -11.66
C ALA A 254 4.38 12.72 -11.99
N LEU A 255 4.25 13.07 -13.28
CA LEU A 255 3.58 14.31 -13.71
C LEU A 255 2.12 14.34 -13.29
N LYS A 256 1.40 13.22 -13.42
CA LYS A 256 0.01 13.11 -12.99
C LYS A 256 -0.10 13.26 -11.47
N LYS A 257 0.74 12.54 -10.71
CA LYS A 257 0.76 12.57 -9.24
C LYS A 257 1.10 13.96 -8.71
N ALA A 258 2.16 14.55 -9.24
CA ALA A 258 2.56 15.90 -8.89
C ALA A 258 1.47 16.91 -9.24
N GLY A 259 0.51 16.61 -10.13
CA GLY A 259 -0.66 17.42 -10.44
C GLY A 259 -0.42 18.41 -11.59
N TYR A 260 0.42 18.05 -12.55
CA TYR A 260 0.65 18.84 -13.76
C TYR A 260 -0.54 18.73 -14.73
N ILE A 261 -0.90 19.85 -15.35
CA ILE A 261 -2.03 19.93 -16.28
C ILE A 261 -1.62 19.37 -17.64
N LYS A 262 -2.27 18.28 -18.05
CA LYS A 262 -2.11 17.64 -19.36
C LYS A 262 -3.04 18.30 -20.38
N VAL A 263 -2.47 18.81 -21.47
CA VAL A 263 -3.19 19.49 -22.55
C VAL A 263 -2.96 18.74 -23.86
N SER A 264 -4.03 18.57 -24.66
CA SER A 264 -3.91 18.06 -26.02
C SER A 264 -3.59 19.21 -26.98
N LYS A 265 -2.49 19.10 -27.73
CA LYS A 265 -2.10 20.08 -28.74
C LYS A 265 -1.95 19.39 -30.10
N ARG A 266 -2.59 19.95 -31.12
CA ARG A 266 -2.42 19.51 -32.51
C ARG A 266 -1.38 20.39 -33.19
N ARG A 267 -0.47 19.78 -33.94
CA ARG A 267 0.44 20.51 -34.84
C ARG A 267 -0.09 20.37 -36.26
N ASN A 268 -0.45 21.49 -36.90
CA ASN A 268 -0.84 21.57 -38.31
C ASN A 268 -1.83 20.50 -38.79
N GLY A 269 -2.92 20.27 -38.04
CA GLY A 269 -3.97 19.31 -38.44
C GLY A 269 -3.62 17.82 -38.30
N GLY A 270 -2.43 17.47 -37.80
CA GLY A 270 -2.03 16.10 -37.51
C GLY A 270 -2.59 15.53 -36.20
N SER A 271 -2.14 14.32 -35.86
CA SER A 271 -2.52 13.60 -34.64
C SER A 271 -2.28 14.44 -33.37
N PRO A 272 -3.19 14.37 -32.37
CA PRO A 272 -3.02 15.11 -31.11
C PRO A 272 -1.80 14.62 -30.34
N ILE A 273 -0.96 15.56 -29.89
CA ILE A 273 0.17 15.32 -29.00
C ILE A 273 -0.21 15.82 -27.60
N TYR A 274 0.03 15.01 -26.58
CA TYR A 274 -0.19 15.42 -25.20
C TYR A 274 1.05 16.09 -24.62
N VAL A 275 0.87 17.30 -24.11
CA VAL A 275 1.90 18.13 -23.49
C VAL A 275 1.48 18.54 -22.08
N TYR A 276 2.45 18.87 -21.24
CA TYR A 276 2.24 19.37 -19.88
C TYR A 276 2.66 20.83 -19.80
N LYS A 277 1.86 21.66 -19.11
CA LYS A 277 2.25 23.01 -18.72
C LYS A 277 3.28 22.90 -17.59
N ILE A 278 4.52 23.32 -17.83
CA ILE A 278 5.63 23.13 -16.89
C ILE A 278 6.58 24.33 -16.91
N ARG A 279 7.13 24.69 -15.75
CA ARG A 279 8.18 25.71 -15.61
C ARG A 279 9.49 25.02 -15.26
N LYS A 280 10.57 25.34 -15.98
CA LYS A 280 11.92 24.87 -15.64
C LYS A 280 12.51 25.77 -14.56
N ILE A 281 13.07 25.19 -13.50
CA ILE A 281 13.85 25.95 -12.51
C ILE A 281 15.19 26.30 -13.14
N LEU A 282 15.50 27.59 -13.22
CA LEU A 282 16.75 28.09 -13.81
C LEU A 282 17.53 28.93 -12.78
N PRO A 283 18.86 28.72 -12.66
CA PRO A 283 19.66 27.68 -13.32
C PRO A 283 19.27 26.28 -12.82
N CYS A 284 19.47 25.25 -13.66
CA CYS A 284 19.08 23.87 -13.31
C CYS A 284 19.73 23.45 -11.97
N PRO A 285 18.94 23.06 -10.96
CA PRO A 285 19.48 22.74 -9.62
C PRO A 285 20.42 21.53 -9.56
N LEU A 286 20.49 20.73 -10.62
CA LEU A 286 21.40 19.57 -10.72
C LEU A 286 22.84 19.98 -11.07
N LEU A 287 23.05 21.17 -11.66
CA LEU A 287 24.38 21.66 -12.03
C LEU A 287 25.28 21.97 -10.81
N ARG A 288 24.67 22.31 -9.66
CA ARG A 288 25.40 22.67 -8.43
C ARG A 288 25.85 21.45 -7.61
N THR A 289 25.25 20.28 -7.80
CA THR A 289 25.60 19.09 -7.01
C THR A 289 26.80 18.31 -7.54
N CYS A 290 27.12 18.42 -8.83
CA CYS A 290 28.28 17.77 -9.42
C CYS A 290 29.59 18.56 -9.24
N SER A 291 29.53 19.81 -8.78
CA SER A 291 30.70 20.70 -8.65
C SER A 291 31.34 20.68 -7.25
N SER A 292 30.74 19.99 -6.28
CA SER A 292 31.24 19.91 -4.88
C SER A 292 31.84 18.54 -4.52
N GLN A 293 32.13 17.68 -5.50
CA GLN A 293 32.84 16.40 -5.33
C GLN A 293 34.03 16.23 -6.30
N MET A 294 34.72 17.32 -6.63
CA MET A 294 36.03 17.28 -7.26
C MET A 294 37.07 17.92 -6.36
#